data_AF-A0A536K644-F1
#
_entry.id   AF-A0A536K644-F1
#
_cell.length_a   1.000
_cell.length_b   1.000
_cell.length_c   1.000
_cell.angle_alpha   90.00
_cell.angle_beta   90.00
_cell.angle_gamma   90.00
#
_symmetry.space_group_name_H-M   'P 1'
#
loop_
_entity.id
_entity.type
_entity.pdbx_description
1 polymer ?
#
loop_
_entity_poly.entity_id
_entity_poly.type
_entity_poly.pdbx_seq_one_letter_code
_entity_poly.pdbx_strand_id
1 'polypeptide(L)' 'MVAGLPDNGGAYFFIDRDQGSALTLTLWTSEAAALKSDETADKSRESTIAATGVRLLERGRFEVVGKV' A
#
# COMPACT_ATOMS: atom_id res chain seq x y z
N MET A 1 5.08 -3.71 8.52
CA MET A 1 3.70 -3.22 8.70
C MET A 1 3.75 -1.70 8.69
N VAL A 2 2.84 -1.01 7.98
CA VAL A 2 2.87 0.47 7.88
C VAL A 2 2.26 1.18 9.09
N ALA A 3 1.46 0.46 9.88
CA ALA A 3 0.93 0.96 11.14
C ALA A 3 2.08 1.32 12.09
N GLY A 4 2.03 2.54 12.65
CA GLY A 4 3.07 3.06 13.56
C GLY A 4 4.23 3.77 12.86
N LEU A 5 4.25 3.87 11.53
CA LEU A 5 5.17 4.77 10.83
C LEU A 5 4.74 6.23 11.06
N PRO A 6 5.70 7.17 11.23
CA PRO A 6 5.38 8.60 11.29
C PRO A 6 4.53 9.02 10.08
N ASP A 7 3.58 9.92 10.31
CA ASP A 7 2.66 10.44 9.29
C ASP A 7 1.74 9.39 8.63
N ASN A 8 1.65 8.18 9.18
CA ASN A 8 0.68 7.20 8.71
C ASN A 8 -0.75 7.65 9.04
N GLY A 9 -1.53 7.95 8.00
CA GLY A 9 -2.95 8.30 8.09
C GLY A 9 -3.89 7.09 8.14
N GLY A 10 -3.33 5.87 8.10
CA GLY A 10 -4.07 4.61 8.13
C GLY A 10 -3.81 3.72 6.91
N ALA A 11 -4.45 2.55 6.92
CA ALA A 11 -4.40 1.61 5.80
C ALA A 11 -5.73 0.85 5.67
N TYR A 12 -6.09 0.51 4.44
CA TYR A 12 -7.24 -0.30 4.09
C TYR A 12 -6.81 -1.50 3.25
N PHE A 13 -7.46 -2.64 3.50
CA PHE A 13 -7.30 -3.87 2.73
C PHE A 13 -8.64 -4.21 2.09
N PHE A 14 -8.69 -4.19 0.77
CA PHE A 14 -9.85 -4.58 0.00
C PHE A 14 -9.58 -5.94 -0.61
N ILE A 15 -10.50 -6.89 -0.41
CA ILE A 15 -10.38 -8.27 -0.87
C ILE A 15 -11.58 -8.60 -1.74
N ASP A 16 -11.33 -8.88 -3.02
CA ASP A 16 -12.31 -9.45 -3.93
C ASP A 16 -12.06 -10.96 -4.00
N ARG A 17 -12.93 -11.73 -3.33
CA ARG A 17 -12.82 -13.19 -3.29
C ARG A 17 -13.28 -13.86 -4.58
N ASP A 18 -14.19 -13.23 -5.30
CA ASP A 18 -14.77 -13.79 -6.52
C ASP A 18 -13.77 -13.70 -7.67
N GLN A 19 -13.04 -12.58 -7.76
CA GLN A 19 -11.98 -12.39 -8.75
C GLN A 19 -10.59 -12.83 -8.25
N GLY A 20 -10.47 -13.18 -6.97
CA GLY A 20 -9.20 -13.60 -6.35
C GLY A 20 -8.16 -12.48 -6.32
N SER A 21 -8.58 -11.24 -6.12
CA SER A 21 -7.71 -10.06 -6.10
C SER A 21 -7.75 -9.31 -4.77
N ALA A 22 -6.69 -8.55 -4.50
CA ALA A 22 -6.59 -7.75 -3.29
C ALA A 22 -5.90 -6.41 -3.58
N LEU A 23 -6.35 -5.36 -2.90
CA LEU A 23 -5.76 -4.02 -2.96
C LEU A 23 -5.43 -3.55 -1.54
N THR A 24 -4.20 -3.07 -1.36
CA THR A 24 -3.80 -2.36 -0.14
C THR A 24 -3.68 -0.88 -0.44
N LEU A 25 -4.44 -0.05 0.29
CA LEU A 25 -4.34 1.41 0.25
C LEU A 25 -3.70 1.88 1.55
N THR A 26 -2.65 2.70 1.46
CA THR A 26 -2.02 3.35 2.62
C THR A 26 -2.15 4.85 2.47
N LEU A 27 -2.58 5.52 3.54
CA LEU A 27 -2.76 6.96 3.59
C LEU A 27 -1.61 7.60 4.36
N TRP A 28 -1.18 8.77 3.89
CA TRP A 28 -0.10 9.54 4.49
C TRP A 28 -0.54 10.99 4.67
N THR A 29 -0.11 11.62 5.74
CA THR A 29 -0.33 13.06 5.96
C THR A 29 0.69 13.94 5.24
N SER A 30 1.76 13.35 4.68
CA SER A 30 2.80 14.04 3.92
C SER A 30 3.33 13.19 2.76
N GLU A 31 3.70 13.85 1.65
CA GLU A 31 4.35 13.20 0.51
C GLU A 31 5.69 12.56 0.91
N ALA A 32 6.46 13.23 1.79
CA ALA A 32 7.74 12.73 2.27
C ALA A 32 7.59 11.37 2.99
N ALA A 33 6.54 11.19 3.78
CA ALA A 33 6.25 9.91 4.43
C ALA A 33 5.85 8.83 3.41
N ALA A 34 5.05 9.19 2.40
CA ALA A 34 4.70 8.29 1.30
C ALA A 34 5.96 7.79 0.57
N LEU A 35 6.86 8.71 0.20
CA LEU A 35 8.14 8.41 -0.46
C LEU A 35 9.03 7.52 0.40
N LYS A 36 9.20 7.84 1.69
CA LYS A 36 10.01 7.05 2.61
C LYS A 36 9.44 5.63 2.80
N SER A 37 8.11 5.50 2.80
CA SER A 37 7.46 4.20 2.94
C SER A 37 7.66 3.29 1.74
N ASP A 38 7.83 3.85 0.53
CA ASP A 38 7.94 3.07 -0.71
C ASP A 38 9.14 2.12 -0.70
N GLU A 39 10.29 2.56 -0.18
CA GLU A 39 11.49 1.71 -0.08
C GLU A 39 11.24 0.45 0.77
N THR A 40 10.48 0.59 1.85
CA THR A 40 10.13 -0.54 2.74
C THR A 40 8.98 -1.35 2.15
N ALA A 41 8.02 -0.70 1.50
CA ALA A 41 6.87 -1.34 0.89
C ALA A 41 7.27 -2.20 -0.32
N ASP A 42 8.24 -1.77 -1.13
CA ASP A 42 8.73 -2.55 -2.27
C ASP A 42 9.39 -3.85 -1.81
N LYS A 43 10.25 -3.81 -0.78
CA LYS A 43 10.81 -5.03 -0.16
C LYS A 43 9.73 -5.94 0.42
N SER A 44 8.71 -5.35 1.07
CA SER A 44 7.59 -6.13 1.59
C SER A 44 6.83 -6.84 0.47
N ARG A 45 6.57 -6.15 -0.66
CA ARG A 45 5.89 -6.72 -1.83
C ARG A 45 6.69 -7.86 -2.45
N GLU A 46 8.00 -7.66 -2.63
CA GLU A 46 8.89 -8.72 -3.13
C GLU A 46 8.83 -9.97 -2.26
N SER A 47 8.88 -9.80 -0.92
CA SER A 47 8.78 -10.93 0.01
C SER A 47 7.41 -11.63 -0.07
N THR A 48 6.32 -10.87 -0.23
CA THR A 48 4.97 -11.43 -0.34
C THR A 48 4.81 -12.22 -1.63
N ILE A 49 5.31 -11.71 -2.75
CA ILE A 49 5.29 -12.39 -4.05
C ILE A 49 6.07 -13.71 -3.94
N ALA A 50 7.29 -13.67 -3.39
CA ALA A 50 8.12 -14.85 -3.23
C ALA A 50 7.47 -15.91 -2.30
N ALA A 51 6.81 -15.48 -1.22
CA ALA A 51 6.22 -16.37 -0.23
C ALA A 51 4.87 -16.96 -0.63
N THR A 52 4.06 -16.23 -1.40
CA THR A 52 2.66 -16.60 -1.67
C THR A 52 2.38 -16.94 -3.13
N GLY A 53 3.31 -16.63 -4.05
CA GLY A 53 3.12 -16.83 -5.49
C GLY A 53 2.11 -15.86 -6.13
N VAL A 54 1.61 -14.89 -5.37
CA VAL A 54 0.73 -13.84 -5.92
C VAL A 54 1.48 -12.97 -6.91
N ARG A 55 0.76 -12.41 -7.87
CA ARG A 55 1.29 -11.47 -8.86
C ARG A 55 0.87 -10.05 -8.52
N LEU A 56 1.80 -9.11 -8.59
CA LEU A 56 1.48 -7.69 -8.52
C LEU A 56 0.77 -7.27 -9.82
N LEU A 57 -0.47 -6.80 -9.70
CA LEU A 57 -1.27 -6.35 -10.86
C LEU A 57 -1.01 -4.89 -11.18
N GLU A 58 -1.07 -4.01 -10.18
CA GLU A 58 -0.89 -2.57 -10.34
C GLU A 58 -0.28 -1.96 -9.08
N ARG A 59 0.43 -0.85 -9.27
CA ARG A 59 0.90 0.05 -8.21
C ARG A 59 0.72 1.49 -8.68
N GLY A 60 0.27 2.35 -7.78
CA GLY A 60 0.20 3.78 -8.00
C GLY A 60 0.42 4.59 -6.73
N ARG A 61 0.67 5.89 -6.92
CA ARG A 61 0.63 6.91 -5.88
C ARG A 61 -0.33 8.00 -6.35
N PHE A 62 -1.17 8.46 -5.45
CA PHE A 62 -2.22 9.41 -5.76
C PHE A 62 -2.24 10.50 -4.69
N GLU A 63 -2.38 11.75 -5.13
CA GLU A 63 -2.60 12.90 -4.25
C GLU A 63 -4.10 13.10 -4.02
N VAL A 64 -4.51 13.35 -2.77
CA VAL A 64 -5.91 13.61 -2.45
C VAL A 64 -6.20 15.08 -2.67
N VAL A 65 -6.73 15.41 -3.84
CA VAL A 65 -6.96 16.81 -4.28
C VAL A 65 -8.29 17.43 -3.79
N GLY A 66 -9.11 16.71 -3.01
CA GLY A 66 -10.38 17.21 -2.50
C GLY A 66 -10.81 16.54 -1.19
N LYS A 67 -11.48 17.31 -0.30
CA LYS A 67 -12.22 16.76 0.85
C LYS A 67 -13.65 16.47 0.41
N VAL A 68 -14.08 15.22 0.55
CA VAL A 68 -15.49 14.81 0.46
C VAL A 68 -16.17 15.14 1.78
#